data_AF-A0A6P4YNV1-F1
#
_entry.id   AF-A0A6P4YNV1-F1
#
_cell.length_a   1.000
_cell.length_b   1.000
_cell.length_c   1.000
_cell.angle_alpha   90.00
_cell.angle_beta   90.00
_cell.angle_gamma   90.00
#
_symmetry.space_group_name_H-M   'P 1'
#
loop_
_entity.id
_entity.type
_entity.pdbx_description
1 polymer ?
#
loop_
_entity_poly.entity_id
_entity_poly.type
_entity_poly.pdbx_seq_one_letter_code
_entity_poly.pdbx_strand_id
1 'polypeptide(L)'
;MTGTNVKSACTATGMDYPCYWSGPVGTDGCFNGWTSFTGTHWTSDCITYDHSPGIYCEAHRVLASKLCGIWDPQYCQPLDDIFVNYPGWQSDDSAWGVDYDNHTIALRGADYYNMYALCAGEAAVYLATHDNWAFYKVLSTGSMTNQNVHATCHGAGMDYPCYESGAAGCTGNWTSDCITYVGTGLVDCKTHWVLASKVCGNIEPGFCQPLDDTFVYIPGWRSNYHLYYYDDAWGVNFDTHTHNLQGSLYDNMYSLCAVSTTCAASPCGAHGTCTGGDEGYTCTCEIGWSGRNCAA
;
A
#
# COMPACT_ATOMS: atom_id res chain seq x y z
N MET A 1 8.39 21.82 0.31
CA MET A 1 7.57 20.83 -0.40
C MET A 1 7.63 21.10 -1.89
N THR A 2 8.64 20.56 -2.55
CA THR A 2 8.76 20.61 -4.01
C THR A 2 8.09 19.39 -4.66
N GLY A 3 7.85 19.42 -5.97
CA GLY A 3 7.42 18.26 -6.75
C GLY A 3 8.38 17.08 -6.59
N THR A 4 9.69 17.37 -6.56
CA THR A 4 10.72 16.37 -6.21
C THR A 4 10.51 15.77 -4.81
N ASN A 5 10.11 16.58 -3.81
CA ASN A 5 9.81 16.06 -2.48
C ASN A 5 8.57 15.16 -2.47
N VAL A 6 7.49 15.55 -3.16
CA VAL A 6 6.28 14.73 -3.30
C VAL A 6 6.64 13.38 -3.91
N LYS A 7 7.32 13.39 -5.05
CA LYS A 7 7.80 12.18 -5.73
C LYS A 7 8.61 11.30 -4.79
N SER A 8 9.62 11.87 -4.14
CA SER A 8 10.53 11.13 -3.26
C SER A 8 9.78 10.51 -2.07
N ALA A 9 8.86 11.26 -1.44
CA ALA A 9 8.07 10.80 -0.31
C ALA A 9 7.16 9.62 -0.70
N CYS A 10 6.46 9.71 -1.83
CA CYS A 10 5.58 8.64 -2.28
C CYS A 10 6.38 7.38 -2.65
N THR A 11 7.42 7.54 -3.48
CA THR A 11 8.22 6.38 -3.91
C THR A 11 8.97 5.71 -2.76
N ALA A 12 9.33 6.44 -1.69
CA ALA A 12 9.94 5.86 -0.49
C ALA A 12 9.00 4.91 0.26
N THR A 13 7.70 5.03 0.03
CA THR A 13 6.65 4.18 0.62
C THR A 13 6.09 3.16 -0.38
N GLY A 14 6.73 3.03 -1.55
CA GLY A 14 6.23 2.24 -2.67
C GLY A 14 5.01 2.85 -3.38
N MET A 15 4.38 3.88 -2.82
CA MET A 15 3.21 4.49 -3.45
C MET A 15 3.59 5.30 -4.70
N ASP A 16 2.67 5.37 -5.66
CA ASP A 16 2.75 6.30 -6.76
C ASP A 16 2.35 7.72 -6.30
N TYR A 17 2.52 8.70 -7.18
CA TYR A 17 2.10 10.08 -6.93
C TYR A 17 1.28 10.59 -8.13
N PRO A 18 0.10 11.20 -7.89
CA PRO A 18 -0.65 11.84 -8.95
C PRO A 18 -0.03 13.18 -9.34
N CYS A 19 -0.24 13.59 -10.58
CA CYS A 19 -0.06 14.98 -10.95
C CYS A 19 -1.26 15.83 -10.52
N TYR A 20 -1.03 17.13 -10.38
CA TYR A 20 -2.11 18.10 -10.16
C TYR A 20 -3.18 17.97 -11.24
N TRP A 21 -2.82 17.69 -12.50
CA TRP A 21 -3.76 17.37 -13.58
C TRP A 21 -3.76 15.87 -13.92
N SER A 22 -4.95 15.32 -14.18
CA SER A 22 -5.15 13.89 -14.47
C SER A 22 -4.59 13.40 -15.81
N GLY A 23 -4.13 14.29 -16.69
CA GLY A 23 -3.64 13.92 -18.02
C GLY A 23 -3.26 15.13 -18.88
N PRO A 24 -2.88 14.92 -20.15
CA PRO A 24 -2.59 16.00 -21.09
C PRO A 24 -3.77 16.96 -21.24
N VAL A 25 -3.48 18.26 -21.27
CA VAL A 25 -4.52 19.28 -21.50
C VAL A 25 -5.18 19.03 -22.86
N GLY A 26 -6.49 18.77 -22.86
CA GLY A 26 -7.32 18.62 -24.07
C GLY A 26 -7.54 17.20 -24.60
N THR A 27 -6.92 16.15 -24.04
CA THR A 27 -7.20 14.76 -24.46
C THR A 27 -8.38 14.13 -23.74
N ASP A 28 -8.65 14.53 -22.49
CA ASP A 28 -9.64 13.87 -21.61
C ASP A 28 -10.81 14.78 -21.20
N GLY A 29 -11.05 15.88 -21.92
CA GLY A 29 -12.13 16.82 -21.61
C GLY A 29 -11.83 17.78 -20.45
N CYS A 30 -10.59 17.81 -19.96
CA CYS A 30 -10.04 18.85 -19.08
C CYS A 30 -9.92 20.19 -19.80
N PHE A 31 -11.01 20.97 -19.81
CA PHE A 31 -11.00 22.35 -20.31
C PHE A 31 -10.69 23.32 -19.17
N ASN A 32 -9.49 23.89 -19.14
CA ASN A 32 -9.28 25.14 -18.41
C ASN A 32 -9.86 26.28 -19.27
N GLY A 33 -11.04 26.76 -18.91
CA GLY A 33 -11.73 27.85 -19.62
C GLY A 33 -11.05 29.23 -19.55
N TRP A 34 -9.84 29.35 -19.00
CA TRP A 34 -9.28 30.66 -18.64
C TRP A 34 -7.88 31.02 -19.14
N THR A 35 -7.10 30.17 -19.82
CA THR A 35 -5.82 30.63 -20.38
C THR A 35 -5.18 29.63 -21.34
N SER A 36 -4.60 30.17 -22.41
CA SER A 36 -3.64 29.48 -23.28
C SER A 36 -2.33 29.23 -22.51
N PHE A 37 -2.27 28.21 -21.67
CA PHE A 37 -1.01 27.74 -21.09
C PHE A 37 -0.29 26.83 -22.09
N THR A 38 0.90 27.23 -22.52
CA THR A 38 1.78 26.44 -23.41
C THR A 38 2.71 25.50 -22.63
N GLY A 39 2.40 25.21 -21.36
CA GLY A 39 3.24 24.40 -20.46
C GLY A 39 2.72 22.97 -20.30
N THR A 40 3.64 22.01 -20.23
CA THR A 40 3.35 20.62 -19.84
C THR A 40 3.13 20.55 -18.35
N HIS A 41 1.86 20.63 -17.95
CA HIS A 41 1.39 20.60 -16.56
C HIS A 41 1.12 19.19 -16.02
N TRP A 42 1.63 18.22 -16.76
CA TRP A 42 1.58 16.79 -16.55
C TRP A 42 2.87 16.20 -17.12
N THR A 43 3.33 15.11 -16.53
CA THR A 43 4.48 14.34 -16.99
C THR A 43 4.15 12.85 -16.93
N SER A 44 4.75 12.03 -17.79
CA SER A 44 4.42 10.60 -17.88
C SER A 44 4.85 9.76 -16.67
N ASP A 45 5.55 10.37 -15.71
CA ASP A 45 6.05 9.73 -14.50
C ASP A 45 5.11 9.89 -13.29
N CYS A 46 3.98 10.59 -13.43
CA CYS A 46 2.92 10.63 -12.43
C CYS A 46 1.68 9.89 -12.94
N ILE A 47 0.87 9.38 -12.01
CA ILE A 47 -0.33 8.62 -12.39
C ILE A 47 -1.46 9.55 -12.85
N THR A 48 -2.29 9.02 -13.74
CA THR A 48 -3.58 9.59 -14.11
C THR A 48 -4.68 9.06 -13.18
N TYR A 49 -5.83 9.73 -13.14
CA TYR A 49 -6.95 9.32 -12.29
C TYR A 49 -8.29 9.63 -12.94
N ASP A 50 -9.27 8.77 -12.65
CA ASP A 50 -10.63 8.91 -13.15
C ASP A 50 -11.30 10.15 -12.57
N HIS A 51 -11.99 10.89 -13.44
CA HIS A 51 -12.79 12.04 -13.05
C HIS A 51 -14.10 12.12 -13.81
N SER A 52 -15.03 12.93 -13.29
CA SER A 52 -16.28 13.22 -14.02
C SER A 52 -15.96 14.01 -15.29
N PRO A 53 -16.58 13.69 -16.45
CA PRO A 53 -16.36 14.42 -17.69
C PRO A 53 -16.71 15.90 -17.54
N GLY A 54 -15.75 16.79 -17.82
CA GLY A 54 -15.99 18.21 -18.09
C GLY A 54 -15.97 19.21 -16.93
N ILE A 55 -15.64 18.83 -15.68
CA ILE A 55 -15.65 19.82 -14.58
C ILE A 55 -14.46 19.73 -13.59
N TYR A 56 -13.91 18.55 -13.28
CA TYR A 56 -12.90 18.44 -12.21
C TYR A 56 -11.80 17.46 -12.57
N CYS A 57 -10.62 17.94 -12.95
CA CYS A 57 -9.47 17.08 -13.16
C CYS A 57 -8.21 17.59 -12.47
N GLU A 58 -8.44 18.39 -11.43
CA GLU A 58 -7.43 18.77 -10.47
C GLU A 58 -7.46 17.76 -9.32
N ALA A 59 -6.32 17.19 -8.94
CA ALA A 59 -6.26 16.08 -7.98
C ALA A 59 -7.00 16.41 -6.68
N HIS A 60 -6.71 17.58 -6.09
CA HIS A 60 -7.38 18.04 -4.87
C HIS A 60 -8.88 18.23 -5.03
N ARG A 61 -9.38 18.70 -6.17
CA ARG A 61 -10.83 18.87 -6.39
C ARG A 61 -11.54 17.53 -6.56
N VAL A 62 -10.91 16.60 -7.28
CA VAL A 62 -11.42 15.24 -7.41
C VAL A 62 -11.51 14.61 -6.01
N LEU A 63 -10.45 14.71 -5.21
CA LEU A 63 -10.45 14.19 -3.84
C LEU A 63 -11.46 14.90 -2.94
N ALA A 64 -11.59 16.23 -3.00
CA ALA A 64 -12.58 16.98 -2.20
C ALA A 64 -14.00 16.48 -2.48
N SER A 65 -14.32 16.21 -3.76
CA SER A 65 -15.64 15.71 -4.16
C SER A 65 -15.94 14.32 -3.60
N LYS A 66 -14.91 13.48 -3.49
CA LYS A 66 -15.03 12.09 -3.01
C LYS A 66 -15.02 12.00 -1.49
N LEU A 67 -14.13 12.74 -0.83
CA LEU A 67 -13.91 12.69 0.60
C LEU A 67 -14.92 13.53 1.38
N CYS A 68 -15.30 14.69 0.82
CA CYS A 68 -16.07 15.70 1.54
C CYS A 68 -17.42 16.04 0.87
N GLY A 69 -17.70 15.50 -0.32
CA GLY A 69 -18.93 15.83 -1.06
C GLY A 69 -19.01 17.29 -1.54
N ILE A 70 -17.87 17.99 -1.58
CA ILE A 70 -17.74 19.39 -1.99
C ILE A 70 -16.64 19.53 -3.06
N TRP A 71 -16.61 20.65 -3.76
CA TRP A 71 -15.68 20.82 -4.88
C TRP A 71 -14.43 21.61 -4.54
N ASP A 72 -14.50 22.39 -3.46
CA ASP A 72 -13.47 23.33 -3.10
C ASP A 72 -12.60 22.73 -1.98
N PRO A 73 -11.34 22.36 -2.28
CA PRO A 73 -10.53 21.56 -1.38
C PRO A 73 -10.12 22.32 -0.11
N GLN A 74 -10.10 23.66 -0.12
CA GLN A 74 -9.79 24.47 1.08
C GLN A 74 -10.86 24.37 2.18
N TYR A 75 -12.00 23.74 1.90
CA TYR A 75 -13.05 23.43 2.87
C TYR A 75 -13.15 21.93 3.18
N CYS A 76 -12.22 21.11 2.69
CA CYS A 76 -12.18 19.67 2.91
C CYS A 76 -11.06 19.34 3.89
N GLN A 77 -11.40 19.17 5.17
CA GLN A 77 -10.42 18.90 6.25
C GLN A 77 -9.46 17.74 5.97
N PRO A 78 -9.85 16.62 5.32
CA PRO A 78 -8.92 15.57 4.90
C PRO A 78 -7.82 16.01 3.92
N LEU A 79 -7.92 17.19 3.31
CA LEU A 79 -6.94 17.75 2.37
C LEU A 79 -6.04 18.82 2.99
N ASP A 80 -6.13 18.99 4.30
CA ASP A 80 -5.34 19.96 5.03
C ASP A 80 -3.84 19.67 4.93
N ASP A 81 -3.04 20.70 4.65
CA ASP A 81 -1.60 20.63 4.42
C ASP A 81 -1.15 19.61 3.35
N ILE A 82 -2.02 19.23 2.42
CA ILE A 82 -1.69 18.27 1.35
C ILE A 82 -1.14 18.98 0.12
N PHE A 83 0.04 18.54 -0.33
CA PHE A 83 0.73 19.02 -1.53
C PHE A 83 0.77 17.96 -2.63
N VAL A 84 0.42 18.35 -3.86
CA VAL A 84 0.49 17.50 -5.05
C VAL A 84 1.56 17.99 -6.02
N ASN A 85 2.20 17.06 -6.72
CA ASN A 85 3.17 17.39 -7.75
C ASN A 85 2.48 18.19 -8.88
N TYR A 86 2.97 19.40 -9.17
CA TYR A 86 2.46 20.22 -10.26
C TYR A 86 3.59 20.57 -11.24
N PRO A 87 3.87 19.71 -12.23
CA PRO A 87 4.92 19.97 -13.22
C PRO A 87 4.74 21.31 -13.93
N GLY A 88 5.84 22.04 -14.09
CA GLY A 88 5.83 23.35 -14.74
C GLY A 88 5.08 24.45 -13.98
N TRP A 89 4.67 24.19 -12.74
CA TRP A 89 4.14 25.23 -11.86
C TRP A 89 5.27 25.97 -11.17
N GLN A 90 5.42 27.24 -11.56
CA GLN A 90 6.55 28.09 -11.20
C GLN A 90 7.91 27.51 -11.65
N SER A 91 8.97 28.30 -11.55
CA SER A 91 10.32 27.89 -12.00
C SER A 91 11.13 27.17 -10.91
N ASP A 92 10.56 26.94 -9.74
CA ASP A 92 11.26 26.52 -8.53
C ASP A 92 10.90 25.11 -8.03
N ASP A 93 10.25 24.31 -8.89
CA ASP A 93 9.78 22.96 -8.57
C ASP A 93 8.76 22.94 -7.41
N SER A 94 8.05 24.03 -7.10
CA SER A 94 7.05 24.00 -6.03
C SER A 94 5.96 22.96 -6.30
N ALA A 95 5.54 22.22 -5.26
CA ALA A 95 4.32 21.43 -5.30
C ALA A 95 3.12 22.31 -4.94
N TRP A 96 1.93 22.00 -5.47
CA TRP A 96 0.71 22.77 -5.22
C TRP A 96 0.01 22.31 -3.94
N GLY A 97 -0.17 23.21 -2.98
CA GLY A 97 -0.78 22.89 -1.68
C GLY A 97 -2.16 23.49 -1.45
N VAL A 98 -2.86 22.89 -0.50
CA VAL A 98 -4.14 23.34 0.07
C VAL A 98 -4.00 23.37 1.59
N ASP A 99 -4.63 24.35 2.25
CA ASP A 99 -4.67 24.53 3.71
C ASP A 99 -6.13 24.82 4.12
N TYR A 100 -6.63 23.98 5.02
CA TYR A 100 -8.01 24.04 5.52
C TYR A 100 -8.16 25.10 6.61
N ASP A 101 -7.16 25.27 7.47
CA ASP A 101 -7.19 26.15 8.64
C ASP A 101 -7.44 27.61 8.26
N ASN A 102 -6.85 28.07 7.15
CA ASN A 102 -7.01 29.43 6.65
C ASN A 102 -7.83 29.54 5.36
N HIS A 103 -8.37 28.42 4.87
CA HIS A 103 -9.13 28.32 3.63
C HIS A 103 -8.37 28.86 2.42
N THR A 104 -7.14 28.36 2.19
CA THR A 104 -6.29 28.79 1.07
C THR A 104 -5.95 27.63 0.13
N ILE A 105 -5.96 27.92 -1.16
CA ILE A 105 -5.40 27.06 -2.22
C ILE A 105 -4.22 27.75 -2.89
N ALA A 106 -3.49 27.02 -3.72
CA ALA A 106 -2.34 27.53 -4.49
C ALA A 106 -1.12 27.87 -3.61
N LEU A 107 -0.94 27.14 -2.51
CA LEU A 107 0.21 27.32 -1.63
C LEU A 107 1.48 26.95 -2.36
N ARG A 108 2.43 27.89 -2.40
CA ARG A 108 3.75 27.70 -3.01
C ARG A 108 4.59 26.79 -2.16
N GLY A 109 4.70 25.52 -2.55
CA GLY A 109 5.37 24.50 -1.76
C GLY A 109 6.84 24.77 -1.40
N ALA A 110 7.57 25.60 -2.15
CA ALA A 110 8.91 26.05 -1.77
C ALA A 110 8.95 26.84 -0.44
N ASP A 111 7.83 27.43 -0.01
CA ASP A 111 7.73 28.23 1.21
C ASP A 111 7.42 27.37 2.46
N TYR A 112 7.26 26.05 2.30
CA TYR A 112 6.84 25.12 3.36
C TYR A 112 7.77 23.92 3.50
N TYR A 113 8.07 23.51 4.74
CA TYR A 113 9.06 22.47 5.03
C TYR A 113 8.52 21.21 5.72
N ASN A 114 7.31 21.25 6.31
CA ASN A 114 6.73 20.16 7.10
C ASN A 114 5.27 19.87 6.70
N MET A 115 5.03 19.58 5.42
CA MET A 115 3.68 19.31 4.92
C MET A 115 3.58 17.92 4.28
N TYR A 116 2.38 17.50 3.92
CA TYR A 116 2.10 16.13 3.46
C TYR A 116 2.18 16.02 1.93
N ALA A 117 2.77 14.93 1.44
CA ALA A 117 2.77 14.60 0.01
C ALA A 117 1.50 13.81 -0.32
N LEU A 118 0.81 14.21 -1.40
CA LEU A 118 -0.27 13.40 -1.95
C LEU A 118 0.31 12.21 -2.71
N CYS A 119 0.07 11.02 -2.18
CA CYS A 119 0.45 9.76 -2.78
C CYS A 119 -0.79 8.94 -3.14
N ALA A 120 -0.66 8.02 -4.07
CA ALA A 120 -1.73 7.16 -4.53
C ALA A 120 -1.21 5.72 -4.69
N GLY A 121 -1.96 4.77 -4.16
CA GLY A 121 -1.60 3.37 -4.09
C GLY A 121 -2.16 2.78 -2.81
N GLU A 122 -2.58 1.52 -2.85
CA GLU A 122 -2.94 0.80 -1.64
C GLU A 122 -1.65 0.30 -0.99
N ALA A 123 -1.20 0.96 0.08
CA ALA A 123 -0.05 0.48 0.87
C ALA A 123 -0.28 -0.96 1.36
N ALA A 124 -1.54 -1.34 1.60
CA ALA A 124 -1.97 -2.70 1.88
C ALA A 124 -3.31 -3.00 1.22
N VAL A 125 -3.36 -4.04 0.38
CA VAL A 125 -4.58 -4.51 -0.31
C VAL A 125 -5.11 -5.73 0.43
N TYR A 126 -6.38 -5.70 0.87
CA TYR A 126 -7.02 -6.85 1.51
C TYR A 126 -7.19 -8.01 0.51
N LEU A 127 -6.85 -9.23 0.95
CA LEU A 127 -6.99 -10.45 0.13
C LEU A 127 -8.15 -11.32 0.63
N ALA A 128 -8.05 -11.81 1.85
CA ALA A 128 -9.02 -12.71 2.44
C ALA A 128 -8.85 -12.82 3.95
N THR A 129 -9.91 -13.25 4.61
CA THR A 129 -9.90 -13.66 6.01
C THR A 129 -9.86 -15.18 6.09
N HIS A 130 -8.96 -15.70 6.90
CA HIS A 130 -8.87 -17.13 7.17
C HIS A 130 -8.39 -17.40 8.59
N ASP A 131 -9.08 -18.31 9.27
CA ASP A 131 -8.93 -18.56 10.70
C ASP A 131 -9.11 -17.25 11.50
N ASN A 132 -8.08 -16.81 12.23
CA ASN A 132 -8.11 -15.58 13.02
C ASN A 132 -7.25 -14.45 12.40
N TRP A 133 -7.05 -14.50 11.09
CA TRP A 133 -6.16 -13.60 10.37
C TRP A 133 -6.80 -13.02 9.10
N ALA A 134 -6.73 -11.71 8.96
CA ALA A 134 -6.99 -10.99 7.72
C ALA A 134 -5.67 -10.83 6.97
N PHE A 135 -5.59 -11.35 5.76
CA PHE A 135 -4.40 -11.33 4.92
C PHE A 135 -4.43 -10.15 3.96
N TYR A 136 -3.27 -9.54 3.80
CA TYR A 136 -3.03 -8.40 2.94
C TYR A 136 -1.83 -8.66 2.04
N LYS A 137 -1.81 -8.03 0.88
CA LYS A 137 -0.56 -7.82 0.14
C LYS A 137 -0.12 -6.37 0.32
N VAL A 138 1.12 -6.18 0.76
CA VAL A 138 1.71 -4.90 1.13
C VAL A 138 2.89 -4.64 0.23
N LEU A 139 2.96 -3.47 -0.38
CA LEU A 139 4.03 -3.17 -1.30
C LEU A 139 5.39 -3.14 -0.58
N SER A 140 6.33 -3.94 -1.06
CA SER A 140 7.70 -4.00 -0.57
C SER A 140 8.60 -3.17 -1.48
N THR A 141 9.63 -2.54 -0.93
CA THR A 141 10.64 -1.81 -1.72
C THR A 141 11.97 -2.56 -1.74
N GLY A 142 12.61 -2.63 -2.90
CA GLY A 142 13.85 -3.38 -3.12
C GLY A 142 13.61 -4.88 -3.30
N SER A 143 14.69 -5.66 -3.16
CA SER A 143 14.69 -7.09 -3.45
C SER A 143 13.76 -7.89 -2.54
N MET A 144 13.08 -8.90 -3.06
CA MET A 144 12.12 -9.71 -2.30
C MET A 144 12.83 -10.76 -1.42
N THR A 145 13.58 -10.30 -0.43
CA THR A 145 14.20 -11.17 0.58
C THR A 145 13.25 -11.48 1.72
N ASN A 146 13.49 -12.55 2.47
CA ASN A 146 12.80 -12.84 3.73
C ASN A 146 12.91 -11.66 4.71
N GLN A 147 14.10 -11.05 4.82
CA GLN A 147 14.32 -9.85 5.61
C GLN A 147 13.42 -8.70 5.18
N ASN A 148 13.25 -8.46 3.88
CA ASN A 148 12.42 -7.37 3.38
C ASN A 148 10.92 -7.68 3.54
N VAL A 149 10.49 -8.94 3.38
CA VAL A 149 9.10 -9.34 3.71
C VAL A 149 8.79 -9.05 5.18
N HIS A 150 9.67 -9.47 6.09
CA HIS A 150 9.54 -9.15 7.52
C HIS A 150 9.48 -7.63 7.77
N ALA A 151 10.44 -6.89 7.22
CA ALA A 151 10.54 -5.44 7.45
C ALA A 151 9.31 -4.68 6.94
N THR A 152 8.79 -5.07 5.77
CA THR A 152 7.59 -4.48 5.15
C THR A 152 6.36 -4.71 6.02
N CYS A 153 6.10 -5.94 6.47
CA CYS A 153 4.92 -6.23 7.29
C CYS A 153 4.99 -5.54 8.66
N HIS A 154 6.14 -5.60 9.35
CA HIS A 154 6.32 -4.92 10.62
C HIS A 154 6.24 -3.39 10.50
N GLY A 155 6.79 -2.82 9.42
CA GLY A 155 6.68 -1.39 9.11
C GLY A 155 5.23 -0.95 8.91
N ALA A 156 4.39 -1.83 8.36
CA ALA A 156 2.94 -1.61 8.23
C ALA A 156 2.15 -1.89 9.52
N GLY A 157 2.82 -2.24 10.63
CA GLY A 157 2.16 -2.65 11.87
C GLY A 157 1.34 -3.93 11.72
N MET A 158 1.79 -4.84 10.86
CA MET A 158 1.19 -6.15 10.59
C MET A 158 2.16 -7.27 10.97
N ASP A 159 1.62 -8.46 11.21
CA ASP A 159 2.40 -9.68 11.28
C ASP A 159 2.59 -10.26 9.88
N TYR A 160 3.34 -11.36 9.75
CA TYR A 160 3.57 -12.02 8.47
C TYR A 160 3.46 -13.56 8.57
N PRO A 161 2.95 -14.23 7.53
CA PRO A 161 2.97 -15.68 7.41
C PRO A 161 4.30 -16.20 6.88
N CYS A 162 4.64 -17.41 7.32
CA CYS A 162 5.66 -18.24 6.71
C CYS A 162 5.07 -18.97 5.48
N TYR A 163 5.92 -19.62 4.69
CA TYR A 163 5.51 -20.46 3.58
C TYR A 163 4.55 -21.54 4.03
N GLU A 164 4.83 -22.22 5.15
CA GLU A 164 3.89 -23.13 5.80
C GLU A 164 3.24 -22.48 7.04
N SER A 165 2.01 -22.93 7.33
CA SER A 165 1.14 -22.32 8.36
C SER A 165 1.54 -22.53 9.83
N GLY A 166 2.49 -23.43 10.14
CA GLY A 166 2.83 -23.80 11.51
C GLY A 166 1.84 -24.73 12.21
N ALA A 167 0.71 -25.08 11.57
CA ALA A 167 -0.24 -26.05 12.09
C ALA A 167 0.36 -27.47 12.20
N ALA A 168 -0.35 -28.38 12.86
CA ALA A 168 0.09 -29.77 12.99
C ALA A 168 0.34 -30.41 11.61
N GLY A 169 1.58 -30.82 11.35
CA GLY A 169 2.02 -31.37 10.06
C GLY A 169 2.53 -30.33 9.05
N CYS A 170 2.64 -29.06 9.45
CA CYS A 170 2.92 -27.90 8.58
C CYS A 170 4.03 -27.02 9.13
N THR A 171 5.13 -27.64 9.55
CA THR A 171 6.22 -27.00 10.28
C THR A 171 7.59 -27.14 9.59
N GLY A 172 7.63 -27.64 8.35
CA GLY A 172 8.85 -27.85 7.56
C GLY A 172 9.49 -26.53 7.12
N ASN A 173 8.68 -25.56 6.70
CA ASN A 173 9.12 -24.20 6.35
C ASN A 173 8.36 -23.16 7.17
N TRP A 174 8.44 -23.30 8.49
CA TRP A 174 7.85 -22.39 9.46
C TRP A 174 8.79 -22.15 10.65
N THR A 175 8.74 -20.95 11.24
CA THR A 175 9.40 -20.59 12.50
C THR A 175 8.41 -19.84 13.40
N SER A 176 8.70 -19.77 14.70
CA SER A 176 7.86 -19.07 15.69
C SER A 176 7.71 -17.57 15.48
N ASP A 177 8.52 -16.98 14.60
CA ASP A 177 8.44 -15.55 14.27
C ASP A 177 7.26 -15.27 13.32
N CYS A 178 6.77 -16.31 12.63
CA CYS A 178 5.61 -16.23 11.76
C CYS A 178 4.31 -16.52 12.50
N ILE A 179 3.21 -15.96 11.99
CA ILE A 179 1.87 -16.32 12.47
C ILE A 179 1.60 -17.83 12.31
N THR A 180 0.69 -18.33 13.15
CA THR A 180 0.14 -19.69 13.02
C THR A 180 -1.34 -19.61 12.71
N TYR A 181 -1.79 -20.46 11.79
CA TYR A 181 -3.21 -20.59 11.44
C TYR A 181 -3.50 -22.01 10.95
N VAL A 182 -4.76 -22.46 11.06
CA VAL A 182 -5.13 -23.80 10.58
C VAL A 182 -5.23 -23.85 9.05
N GLY A 183 -4.83 -24.94 8.39
CA GLY A 183 -5.13 -25.13 6.97
C GLY A 183 -6.63 -25.27 6.68
N THR A 184 -7.03 -25.34 5.41
CA THR A 184 -8.46 -25.52 5.04
C THR A 184 -8.93 -26.98 5.09
N GLY A 185 -8.02 -27.93 5.35
CA GLY A 185 -8.28 -29.37 5.27
C GLY A 185 -8.39 -29.92 3.84
N LEU A 186 -8.46 -29.06 2.82
CA LEU A 186 -8.58 -29.41 1.39
C LEU A 186 -7.30 -29.14 0.59
N VAL A 187 -6.51 -28.13 0.99
CA VAL A 187 -5.22 -27.78 0.38
C VAL A 187 -4.09 -27.91 1.39
N ASP A 188 -2.90 -28.18 0.85
CA ASP A 188 -1.63 -28.09 1.57
C ASP A 188 -1.58 -26.77 2.34
N CYS A 189 -1.02 -26.81 3.54
CA CYS A 189 -0.98 -25.72 4.49
C CYS A 189 0.08 -24.66 4.16
N LYS A 190 0.32 -24.49 2.86
CA LYS A 190 1.17 -23.49 2.27
C LYS A 190 0.37 -22.22 2.05
N THR A 191 0.92 -21.09 2.48
CA THR A 191 0.20 -19.81 2.52
C THR A 191 -0.44 -19.42 1.19
N HIS A 192 0.31 -19.46 0.09
CA HIS A 192 -0.25 -19.14 -1.23
C HIS A 192 -1.38 -20.08 -1.67
N TRP A 193 -1.29 -21.39 -1.36
CA TRP A 193 -2.36 -22.36 -1.70
C TRP A 193 -3.61 -22.13 -0.86
N VAL A 194 -3.44 -21.86 0.44
CA VAL A 194 -4.55 -21.50 1.33
C VAL A 194 -5.25 -20.26 0.81
N LEU A 195 -4.51 -19.19 0.50
CA LEU A 195 -5.09 -17.95 -0.01
C LEU A 195 -5.72 -18.13 -1.39
N ALA A 196 -5.10 -18.89 -2.30
CA ALA A 196 -5.66 -19.15 -3.62
C ALA A 196 -7.03 -19.82 -3.51
N SER A 197 -7.15 -20.82 -2.62
CA SER A 197 -8.43 -21.51 -2.39
C SER A 197 -9.52 -20.59 -1.84
N LYS A 198 -9.15 -19.56 -1.07
CA LYS A 198 -10.07 -18.61 -0.45
C LYS A 198 -10.52 -17.53 -1.41
N VAL A 199 -9.56 -16.94 -2.13
CA VAL A 199 -9.82 -15.76 -2.97
C VAL A 199 -10.30 -16.16 -4.36
N CYS A 200 -9.73 -17.23 -4.92
CA CYS A 200 -9.95 -17.62 -6.31
C CYS A 200 -10.79 -18.88 -6.48
N GLY A 201 -11.04 -19.64 -5.40
CA GLY A 201 -11.71 -20.94 -5.46
C GLY A 201 -10.94 -22.02 -6.24
N ASN A 202 -9.72 -21.71 -6.70
CA ASN A 202 -8.76 -22.64 -7.28
C ASN A 202 -7.65 -22.92 -6.27
N ILE A 203 -6.95 -24.04 -6.41
CA ILE A 203 -5.88 -24.41 -5.47
C ILE A 203 -4.49 -23.98 -5.95
N GLU A 204 -4.36 -23.50 -7.19
CA GLU A 204 -3.07 -23.23 -7.80
C GLU A 204 -2.80 -21.71 -7.80
N PRO A 205 -1.85 -21.22 -6.97
CA PRO A 205 -1.69 -19.79 -6.76
C PRO A 205 -1.18 -19.04 -8.00
N GLY A 206 -0.42 -19.70 -8.89
CA GLY A 206 -0.02 -19.10 -10.19
C GLY A 206 -1.19 -18.81 -11.14
N PHE A 207 -2.41 -19.28 -10.83
CA PHE A 207 -3.64 -18.95 -11.58
C PHE A 207 -4.59 -18.07 -10.77
N CYS A 208 -4.13 -17.49 -9.66
CA CYS A 208 -4.94 -16.64 -8.80
C CYS A 208 -4.49 -15.18 -8.93
N GLN A 209 -5.15 -14.43 -9.82
CA GLN A 209 -4.81 -13.03 -10.13
C GLN A 209 -4.68 -12.11 -8.90
N PRO A 210 -5.52 -12.22 -7.84
CA PRO A 210 -5.34 -11.42 -6.63
C PRO A 210 -3.99 -11.64 -5.92
N LEU A 211 -3.39 -12.83 -6.07
CA LEU A 211 -2.08 -13.19 -5.52
C LEU A 211 -0.91 -12.87 -6.45
N ASP A 212 -1.16 -12.21 -7.57
CA ASP A 212 -0.10 -11.84 -8.50
C ASP A 212 1.00 -11.01 -7.83
N ASP A 213 2.24 -11.34 -8.17
CA ASP A 213 3.48 -10.78 -7.63
C ASP A 213 3.58 -10.75 -6.09
N THR A 214 2.97 -11.74 -5.42
CA THR A 214 3.03 -11.86 -3.95
C THR A 214 4.13 -12.81 -3.51
N PHE A 215 4.86 -12.41 -2.45
CA PHE A 215 5.94 -13.16 -1.83
C PHE A 215 5.64 -13.45 -0.37
N VAL A 216 6.01 -14.65 0.08
CA VAL A 216 5.88 -15.11 1.46
C VAL A 216 7.25 -15.44 2.03
N TYR A 217 7.40 -15.22 3.35
CA TYR A 217 8.61 -15.55 4.07
C TYR A 217 8.82 -17.08 4.08
N ILE A 218 9.98 -17.59 3.65
CA ILE A 218 10.28 -19.03 3.60
C ILE A 218 11.54 -19.36 4.41
N PRO A 219 11.40 -19.76 5.69
CA PRO A 219 12.56 -20.08 6.51
C PRO A 219 13.19 -21.41 6.08
N GLY A 220 14.52 -21.46 6.19
CA GLY A 220 15.29 -22.69 6.03
C GLY A 220 15.36 -23.23 4.60
N TRP A 221 14.75 -22.54 3.62
CA TRP A 221 14.89 -22.89 2.22
C TRP A 221 16.29 -22.53 1.73
N ARG A 222 16.87 -23.42 0.91
CA ARG A 222 18.20 -23.27 0.33
C ARG A 222 18.06 -23.41 -1.17
N SER A 223 18.30 -22.34 -1.93
CA SER A 223 18.39 -22.43 -3.38
C SER A 223 19.55 -23.36 -3.77
N ASN A 224 19.23 -24.46 -4.44
CA ASN A 224 20.18 -25.46 -4.93
C ASN A 224 21.02 -24.94 -6.12
N TYR A 225 20.76 -23.71 -6.59
CA TYR A 225 21.33 -23.16 -7.82
C TYR A 225 22.54 -22.24 -7.60
N HIS A 226 22.84 -21.81 -6.37
CA HIS A 226 23.93 -20.87 -6.09
C HIS A 226 24.84 -21.28 -4.93
N LEU A 227 26.14 -21.07 -5.13
CA LEU A 227 27.24 -21.26 -4.15
C LEU A 227 27.18 -20.29 -2.95
N TYR A 228 26.16 -19.43 -2.86
CA TYR A 228 25.98 -18.42 -1.81
C TYR A 228 24.57 -18.50 -1.20
N TYR A 229 24.51 -18.29 0.12
CA TYR A 229 23.28 -18.25 0.91
C TYR A 229 22.52 -16.95 0.59
N TYR A 230 21.45 -17.05 -0.19
CA TYR A 230 20.54 -15.93 -0.45
C TYR A 230 19.32 -16.05 0.45
N ASP A 231 18.92 -14.92 1.04
CA ASP A 231 17.79 -14.80 1.95
C ASP A 231 16.48 -14.65 1.15
N ASP A 232 16.18 -15.65 0.32
CA ASP A 232 15.07 -15.58 -0.64
C ASP A 232 13.70 -15.71 0.02
N ALA A 233 12.76 -14.83 -0.33
CA ALA A 233 11.34 -15.09 -0.14
C ALA A 233 10.79 -15.96 -1.29
N TRP A 234 9.64 -16.59 -1.06
CA TRP A 234 8.98 -17.47 -2.04
C TRP A 234 7.83 -16.75 -2.73
N GLY A 235 7.89 -16.61 -4.06
CA GLY A 235 6.90 -15.84 -4.81
C GLY A 235 6.05 -16.64 -5.79
N VAL A 236 4.94 -16.02 -6.18
CA VAL A 236 4.05 -16.48 -7.26
C VAL A 236 3.83 -15.35 -8.26
N ASN A 237 3.57 -15.68 -9.52
CA ASN A 237 3.26 -14.72 -10.57
C ASN A 237 2.19 -15.31 -11.50
N PHE A 238 1.14 -14.53 -11.72
CA PHE A 238 -0.04 -14.90 -12.48
C PHE A 238 0.23 -14.92 -13.98
N ASP A 239 0.95 -13.93 -14.50
CA ASP A 239 1.24 -13.78 -15.94
C ASP A 239 1.99 -14.98 -16.51
N THR A 240 2.92 -15.53 -15.72
CA THR A 240 3.77 -16.66 -16.09
C THR A 240 3.25 -18.00 -15.57
N HIS A 241 2.16 -17.99 -14.79
CA HIS A 241 1.61 -19.15 -14.09
C HIS A 241 2.64 -19.90 -13.23
N THR A 242 3.51 -19.15 -12.57
CA THR A 242 4.65 -19.68 -11.80
C THR A 242 4.41 -19.51 -10.30
N HIS A 243 4.82 -20.48 -9.49
CA HIS A 243 4.61 -20.47 -8.03
C HIS A 243 5.87 -20.78 -7.22
N ASN A 244 7.05 -20.69 -7.82
CA ASN A 244 8.35 -21.00 -7.20
C ASN A 244 9.39 -19.92 -7.51
N LEU A 245 8.97 -18.66 -7.47
CA LEU A 245 9.85 -17.53 -7.75
C LEU A 245 10.88 -17.36 -6.64
N GLN A 246 12.14 -17.20 -7.05
CA GLN A 246 13.23 -16.89 -6.14
C GLN A 246 13.25 -15.39 -5.88
N GLY A 247 12.96 -14.98 -4.65
CA GLY A 247 12.78 -13.60 -4.26
C GLY A 247 13.92 -12.65 -4.61
N SER A 248 15.19 -13.07 -4.52
CA SER A 248 16.33 -12.21 -4.85
C SER A 248 16.42 -11.77 -6.32
N LEU A 249 15.61 -12.37 -7.21
CA LEU A 249 15.54 -12.04 -8.63
C LEU A 249 14.46 -11.00 -8.96
N TYR A 250 13.68 -10.59 -7.96
CA TYR A 250 12.57 -9.66 -8.13
C TYR A 250 12.70 -8.51 -7.13
N ASP A 251 12.38 -7.30 -7.60
CA ASP A 251 12.39 -6.08 -6.80
C ASP A 251 11.01 -5.44 -6.83
N ASN A 252 10.65 -4.76 -5.75
CA ASN A 252 9.45 -3.90 -5.65
C ASN A 252 8.13 -4.65 -5.87
N MET A 253 8.00 -5.85 -5.31
CA MET A 253 6.79 -6.69 -5.38
C MET A 253 6.00 -6.62 -4.06
N TYR A 254 5.00 -7.49 -3.89
CA TYR A 254 4.18 -7.47 -2.69
C TYR A 254 4.62 -8.50 -1.64
N SER A 255 4.72 -8.07 -0.39
CA SER A 255 4.84 -8.95 0.78
C SER A 255 3.47 -9.39 1.24
N LEU A 256 3.30 -10.69 1.50
CA LEU A 256 2.11 -11.17 2.20
C LEU A 256 2.25 -10.85 3.68
N CYS A 257 1.28 -10.10 4.20
CA CYS A 257 1.18 -9.70 5.59
C CYS A 257 -0.18 -10.14 6.15
N ALA A 258 -0.31 -10.12 7.47
CA ALA A 258 -1.54 -10.50 8.14
C ALA A 258 -1.79 -9.67 9.40
N VAL A 259 -3.07 -9.54 9.74
CA VAL A 259 -3.53 -8.84 10.93
C VAL A 259 -4.49 -9.77 11.66
N SER A 260 -4.36 -9.87 12.98
CA SER A 260 -5.34 -10.65 13.74
C SER A 260 -6.74 -10.04 13.58
N THR A 261 -7.74 -10.88 13.34
CA THR A 261 -9.15 -10.47 13.35
C THR A 261 -9.71 -10.36 14.76
N THR A 262 -8.94 -10.81 15.76
CA THR A 262 -9.37 -10.94 17.14
C THR A 262 -8.63 -9.99 18.06
N CYS A 263 -9.25 -9.74 19.22
CA CYS A 263 -8.62 -9.00 20.31
C CYS A 263 -7.90 -9.90 21.32
N ALA A 264 -7.72 -11.19 21.03
CA ALA A 264 -7.19 -12.16 21.98
C ALA A 264 -5.76 -11.80 22.43
N ALA A 265 -4.96 -11.23 21.53
CA ALA A 265 -3.60 -10.78 21.81
C ALA A 265 -3.53 -9.41 22.52
N SER A 266 -4.67 -8.79 22.86
CA SER A 266 -4.75 -7.41 23.37
C SER A 266 -3.92 -6.43 22.53
N PRO A 267 -4.15 -6.35 21.21
CA PRO A 267 -3.25 -5.68 20.28
C PRO A 267 -3.17 -4.16 20.48
N CYS A 268 -4.14 -3.55 21.17
CA CYS A 268 -4.16 -2.13 21.50
C CYS A 268 -3.35 -1.75 22.75
N GLY A 269 -2.64 -2.71 23.34
CA GLY A 269 -1.86 -2.50 24.55
C GLY A 269 -2.71 -2.06 25.75
N ALA A 270 -2.08 -1.34 26.67
CA ALA A 270 -2.73 -0.85 27.89
C ALA A 270 -3.56 0.44 27.67
N HIS A 271 -3.42 1.08 26.51
CA HIS A 271 -3.93 2.43 26.24
C HIS A 271 -4.96 2.46 25.11
N GLY A 272 -5.58 1.33 24.81
CA GLY A 272 -6.62 1.27 23.81
C GLY A 272 -7.64 0.16 24.06
N THR A 273 -8.86 0.41 23.61
CA THR A 273 -9.92 -0.60 23.57
C THR A 273 -9.93 -1.29 22.22
N CYS A 274 -9.81 -2.61 22.22
CA CYS A 274 -9.81 -3.42 21.01
C CYS A 274 -11.23 -3.86 20.61
N THR A 275 -11.55 -3.73 19.33
CA THR A 275 -12.74 -4.32 18.70
C THR A 275 -12.30 -5.20 17.53
N GLY A 276 -12.64 -6.49 17.55
CA GLY A 276 -12.32 -7.42 16.46
C GLY A 276 -13.22 -7.19 15.24
N GLY A 277 -12.81 -7.74 14.09
CA GLY A 277 -13.52 -7.59 12.82
C GLY A 277 -12.94 -8.50 11.74
N ASP A 278 -13.71 -8.71 10.67
CA ASP A 278 -13.31 -9.61 9.58
C ASP A 278 -12.04 -9.11 8.87
N GLU A 279 -11.91 -7.81 8.64
CA GLU A 279 -10.72 -7.19 8.04
C GLU A 279 -9.64 -6.81 9.10
N GLY A 280 -9.64 -7.48 10.24
CA GLY A 280 -8.72 -7.19 11.35
C GLY A 280 -9.38 -6.47 12.53
N TYR A 281 -8.60 -6.21 13.58
CA TYR A 281 -9.06 -5.44 14.73
C TYR A 281 -8.94 -3.92 14.51
N THR A 282 -9.75 -3.18 15.27
CA THR A 282 -9.66 -1.73 15.42
C THR A 282 -9.35 -1.36 16.87
N CYS A 283 -8.45 -0.39 17.08
CA CYS A 283 -8.16 0.16 18.39
C CYS A 283 -8.76 1.56 18.55
N THR A 284 -9.46 1.79 19.66
CA THR A 284 -9.82 3.13 20.12
C THR A 284 -8.84 3.53 21.22
N CYS A 285 -7.93 4.45 20.91
CA CYS A 285 -6.87 4.88 21.84
C CYS A 285 -7.39 5.88 22.89
N GLU A 286 -6.82 5.79 24.08
CA GLU A 286 -6.99 6.79 25.13
C GLU A 286 -6.39 8.15 24.72
N ILE A 287 -6.85 9.23 25.36
CA ILE A 287 -6.33 10.58 25.09
C ILE A 287 -4.83 10.62 25.34
N GLY A 288 -4.07 11.07 24.34
CA GLY A 288 -2.61 11.15 24.39
C GLY A 288 -1.87 9.94 23.80
N TRP A 289 -2.59 8.93 23.28
CA TRP A 289 -2.04 7.76 22.60
C TRP A 289 -2.54 7.67 21.16
N SER A 290 -1.71 7.11 20.29
CA SER A 290 -1.93 7.07 18.85
C SER A 290 -1.28 5.84 18.18
N GLY A 291 -1.53 5.69 16.88
CA GLY A 291 -1.08 4.55 16.07
C GLY A 291 -2.03 3.35 16.14
N ARG A 292 -1.83 2.38 15.24
CA ARG A 292 -2.72 1.20 15.09
C ARG A 292 -2.93 0.43 16.39
N ASN A 293 -1.90 0.40 17.23
CA ASN A 293 -1.84 -0.41 18.45
C ASN A 293 -1.85 0.46 19.72
N CYS A 294 -2.11 1.77 19.61
CA CYS A 294 -2.07 2.74 20.71
C CYS A 294 -0.74 2.72 21.49
N ALA A 295 0.38 2.65 20.77
CA ALA A 295 1.72 2.52 21.33
C ALA A 295 2.60 3.78 21.16
N ALA A 296 2.09 4.79 20.47
CA ALA A 296 2.79 6.04 20.16
C ALA A 296 2.18 7.25 20.88
#